data_AF-A0AAN0RFL6-F1
#
_entry.id   AF-A0AAN0RFL6-F1
#
_cell.length_a   1.000
_cell.length_b   1.000
_cell.length_c   1.000
_cell.angle_alpha   90.00
_cell.angle_beta   90.00
_cell.angle_gamma   90.00
#
_symmetry.space_group_name_H-M   'P 1'
#
loop_
_entity.id
_entity.type
_entity.pdbx_description
1 polymer ?
#
loop_
_entity_poly.entity_id
_entity_poly.type
_entity_poly.pdbx_seq_one_letter_code
_entity_poly.pdbx_strand_id
1 'polypeptide(L)'
;MQVTPDFLPKAGDLGPQSPVPPAQALAEDLKERIVPGGSSGRAEVKILDASIVSSHGTLNGAMAVHVDVYTGSGTRSGFAEARVTRALTDPDRGPHALQAALYDVTKGMMNDMNVELEYQVRHSLKDWLQDTSMTSVPGAVQQQTLQAPPGVKTAPLPEPVAPATPGSTAAGPSPTTLSPPSGVLTLPKR
;
A
#
# COMPACT_ATOMS: atom_id res chain seq x y z
N MET A 1 8.50 7.71 13.22
CA MET A 1 8.09 6.31 13.09
C MET A 1 9.33 5.44 13.20
N GLN A 2 9.27 4.31 13.92
CA GLN A 2 10.39 3.39 14.08
C GLN A 2 9.99 2.01 13.56
N VAL A 3 10.84 1.39 12.73
CA VAL A 3 10.70 -0.01 12.31
C VAL A 3 11.82 -0.82 12.92
N THR A 4 11.49 -1.88 13.63
CA THR A 4 12.47 -2.73 14.30
C THR A 4 12.22 -4.20 13.95
N PRO A 5 13.24 -4.94 13.49
CA PRO A 5 13.17 -6.40 13.44
C PRO A 5 13.05 -6.96 14.86
N ASP A 6 12.00 -7.73 15.12
CA ASP A 6 11.72 -8.38 16.41
C ASP A 6 11.48 -9.88 16.17
N PHE A 7 12.44 -10.52 15.48
CA PHE A 7 12.42 -11.94 15.19
C PHE A 7 13.81 -12.54 15.28
N LEU A 8 13.86 -13.83 15.57
CA LEU A 8 15.09 -14.60 15.53
C LEU A 8 15.26 -15.26 14.16
N PRO A 9 16.51 -15.39 13.65
CA PRO A 9 16.77 -16.14 12.43
C PRO A 9 16.24 -17.57 12.52
N LYS A 10 15.57 -18.03 11.47
CA LYS A 10 15.12 -19.42 11.39
C LYS A 10 16.22 -20.30 10.80
N ALA A 11 16.34 -21.52 11.31
CA ALA A 11 17.24 -22.51 10.72
C ALA A 11 16.82 -22.81 9.29
N GLY A 12 17.77 -22.74 8.35
CA GLY A 12 17.49 -22.95 6.92
C GLY A 12 16.78 -21.78 6.24
N ASP A 13 16.78 -20.57 6.83
CA ASP A 13 16.27 -19.37 6.17
C ASP A 13 17.15 -18.98 4.97
N LEU A 14 16.53 -19.00 3.81
CA LEU A 14 17.07 -18.60 2.51
C LEU A 14 16.70 -17.15 2.17
N GLY A 15 15.86 -16.48 2.99
CA GLY A 15 15.46 -15.09 2.80
C GLY A 15 16.63 -14.13 2.53
N PRO A 16 17.74 -14.19 3.30
CA PRO A 16 18.93 -13.36 3.06
C PRO A 16 19.64 -13.61 1.72
N GLN A 17 19.37 -14.72 1.03
CA GLN A 17 19.94 -15.05 -0.27
C GLN A 17 19.10 -14.49 -1.44
N SER A 18 17.90 -13.97 -1.15
CA SER A 18 17.10 -13.25 -2.14
C SER A 18 17.86 -12.01 -2.60
N PRO A 19 17.85 -11.66 -3.91
CA PRO A 19 18.40 -10.41 -4.42
C PRO A 19 17.89 -9.17 -3.67
N VAL A 20 16.64 -9.24 -3.18
CA VAL A 20 16.08 -8.28 -2.23
C VAL A 20 15.59 -9.07 -1.02
N PRO A 21 16.29 -9.00 0.13
CA PRO A 21 15.91 -9.75 1.33
C PRO A 21 14.51 -9.33 1.83
N PRO A 22 13.63 -10.28 2.23
CA PRO A 22 12.27 -9.98 2.69
C PRO A 22 12.21 -8.95 3.83
N ALA A 23 13.09 -9.09 4.83
CA ALA A 23 13.12 -8.19 5.97
C ALA A 23 13.49 -6.75 5.57
N GLN A 24 14.40 -6.60 4.60
CA GLN A 24 14.80 -5.29 4.10
C GLN A 24 13.67 -4.67 3.28
N ALA A 25 13.12 -5.40 2.31
CA ALA A 25 12.01 -4.93 1.47
C ALA A 25 10.82 -4.48 2.32
N LEU A 26 10.45 -5.29 3.31
CA LEU A 26 9.34 -4.98 4.21
C LEU A 26 9.63 -3.76 5.07
N ALA A 27 10.85 -3.61 5.61
CA ALA A 27 11.21 -2.45 6.40
C ALA A 27 11.22 -1.14 5.59
N GLU A 28 11.60 -1.20 4.31
CA GLU A 28 11.55 -0.05 3.40
C GLU A 28 10.10 0.33 3.08
N ASP A 29 9.26 -0.61 2.68
CA ASP A 29 7.83 -0.37 2.38
C ASP A 29 7.08 0.18 3.60
N LEU A 30 7.31 -0.38 4.79
CA LEU A 30 6.68 0.11 6.02
C LEU A 30 7.05 1.57 6.32
N LYS A 31 8.29 1.99 6.05
CA LYS A 31 8.74 3.39 6.24
C LYS A 31 8.09 4.33 5.23
N GLU A 32 7.87 3.87 4.01
CA GLU A 32 7.24 4.67 2.95
C GLU A 32 5.73 4.80 3.17
N ARG A 33 5.06 3.73 3.62
CA ARG A 33 3.60 3.69 3.74
C ARG A 33 3.06 4.24 5.05
N ILE A 34 3.79 4.10 6.17
CA ILE A 34 3.32 4.55 7.49
C ILE A 34 3.97 5.88 7.84
N VAL A 35 3.28 6.96 7.48
CA VAL A 35 3.69 8.32 7.82
C VAL A 35 2.92 8.80 9.06
N PRO A 36 3.61 9.26 10.12
CA PRO A 36 2.94 9.87 11.27
C PRO A 36 2.12 11.10 10.83
N GLY A 37 0.82 11.08 11.08
CA GLY A 37 -0.05 12.24 10.94
C GLY A 37 -0.21 12.98 12.27
N GLY A 38 -0.39 14.30 12.23
CA GLY A 38 -0.67 15.14 13.40
C GLY A 38 0.57 15.70 14.12
N SER A 39 0.34 16.42 15.23
CA SER A 39 1.37 17.15 15.99
C SER A 39 1.91 16.40 17.19
N SER A 40 1.27 15.30 17.61
CA SER A 40 1.67 14.50 18.77
C SER A 40 1.28 13.03 18.60
N GLY A 41 2.02 12.14 19.25
CA GLY A 41 1.87 10.69 19.13
C GLY A 41 3.01 10.05 18.33
N ARG A 42 3.15 8.72 18.45
CA ARG A 42 4.17 7.95 17.72
C ARG A 42 3.60 6.60 17.30
N ALA A 43 4.08 6.11 16.16
CA ALA A 43 3.86 4.74 15.71
C ALA A 43 5.18 3.97 15.80
N GLU A 44 5.10 2.75 16.32
CA GLU A 44 6.17 1.76 16.34
C GLU A 44 5.74 0.55 15.52
N VAL A 45 6.66 0.05 14.72
CA VAL A 45 6.41 -1.11 13.86
C VAL A 45 7.46 -2.15 14.16
N LYS A 46 7.01 -3.36 14.44
CA LYS A 46 7.85 -4.54 14.67
C LYS A 46 7.64 -5.52 13.56
N ILE A 47 8.72 -5.94 12.91
CA ILE A 47 8.67 -7.07 11.98
C ILE A 47 8.83 -8.31 12.85
N LEU A 48 7.81 -9.17 12.88
CA LEU A 48 7.76 -10.39 13.71
C LEU A 48 8.25 -11.63 12.94
N ASP A 49 8.25 -11.58 11.61
CA ASP A 49 8.71 -12.66 10.74
C ASP A 49 9.06 -12.07 9.37
N ALA A 50 10.12 -12.59 8.75
CA ALA A 50 10.52 -12.26 7.39
C ALA A 50 11.49 -13.32 6.88
N SER A 51 10.96 -14.50 6.56
CA SER A 51 11.76 -15.70 6.28
C SER A 51 11.27 -16.43 5.04
N ILE A 52 12.18 -17.18 4.40
CA ILE A 52 11.88 -18.12 3.34
C ILE A 52 12.61 -19.43 3.65
N VAL A 53 11.89 -20.51 3.92
CA VAL A 53 12.47 -21.82 4.25
C VAL A 53 12.17 -22.83 3.15
N SER A 54 13.17 -23.61 2.71
CA SER A 54 12.92 -24.74 1.80
C SER A 54 12.49 -25.97 2.60
N SER A 55 11.40 -26.60 2.18
CA SER A 55 10.87 -27.82 2.79
C SER A 55 10.20 -28.67 1.71
N HIS A 56 10.61 -29.94 1.60
CA HIS A 56 10.05 -30.92 0.66
C HIS A 56 9.95 -30.40 -0.80
N GLY A 57 10.98 -29.69 -1.29
CA GLY A 57 10.99 -29.13 -2.64
C GLY A 57 10.07 -27.92 -2.83
N THR A 58 9.70 -27.25 -1.75
CA THR A 58 8.88 -26.04 -1.75
C THR A 58 9.54 -24.95 -0.91
N LEU A 59 9.67 -23.76 -1.48
CA LEU A 59 10.04 -22.53 -0.79
C LEU A 59 8.80 -21.99 -0.08
N ASN A 60 8.86 -21.95 1.26
CA ASN A 60 7.80 -21.44 2.12
C ASN A 60 8.24 -20.10 2.71
N GLY A 61 7.67 -19.03 2.18
CA GLY A 61 7.83 -17.69 2.69
C GLY A 61 6.81 -17.35 3.78
N ALA A 62 7.24 -16.59 4.78
CA ALA A 62 6.36 -15.97 5.76
C ALA A 62 6.84 -14.55 6.11
N MET A 63 5.89 -13.62 6.21
CA MET A 63 6.13 -12.29 6.77
C MET A 63 5.05 -11.95 7.79
N ALA A 64 5.44 -11.26 8.86
CA ALA A 64 4.51 -10.79 9.88
C ALA A 64 4.95 -9.43 10.43
N VAL A 65 4.00 -8.55 10.68
CA VAL A 65 4.22 -7.20 11.18
C VAL A 65 3.23 -6.89 12.29
N HIS A 66 3.71 -6.16 13.29
CA HIS A 66 2.92 -5.61 14.38
C HIS A 66 3.11 -4.09 14.44
N VAL A 67 2.01 -3.34 14.46
CA VAL A 67 2.02 -1.88 14.50
C VAL A 67 1.38 -1.44 15.82
N ASP A 68 2.09 -0.63 16.59
CA ASP A 68 1.61 0.00 17.81
C ASP A 68 1.47 1.51 17.62
N VAL A 69 0.34 2.07 18.06
CA VAL A 69 0.10 3.52 18.06
C VAL A 69 0.04 4.01 19.51
N TYR A 70 0.74 5.11 19.78
CA TYR A 70 0.81 5.74 21.09
C TYR A 70 0.35 7.20 21.03
N THR A 71 -0.37 7.65 22.06
CA THR A 71 -0.71 9.06 22.25
C THR A 71 0.54 9.92 22.52
N GLY A 72 0.38 11.24 22.50
CA GLY A 72 1.42 12.17 22.95
C GLY A 72 1.85 11.98 24.42
N SER A 73 1.02 11.36 25.27
CA SER A 73 1.38 11.01 26.65
C SER A 73 2.15 9.70 26.77
N GLY A 74 2.43 9.01 25.67
CA GLY A 74 3.12 7.71 25.65
C GLY A 74 2.21 6.51 25.96
N THR A 75 0.90 6.71 26.02
CA THR A 75 -0.07 5.62 26.27
C THR A 75 -0.38 4.89 24.96
N ARG A 76 -0.22 3.56 24.94
CA ARG A 76 -0.62 2.73 23.79
C ARG A 76 -2.13 2.86 23.58
N SER A 77 -2.51 3.25 22.38
CA SER A 77 -3.89 3.61 22.04
C SER A 77 -4.56 2.61 21.11
N GLY A 78 -3.77 1.80 20.41
CA GLY A 78 -4.26 0.79 19.49
C GLY A 78 -3.11 0.02 18.87
N PHE A 79 -3.45 -1.06 18.17
CA PHE A 79 -2.51 -1.83 17.38
C PHE A 79 -3.16 -2.49 16.17
N ALA A 80 -2.34 -2.93 15.22
CA ALA A 80 -2.73 -3.76 14.10
C ALA A 80 -1.66 -4.82 13.84
N GLU A 81 -2.07 -6.01 13.42
CA GLU A 81 -1.18 -7.10 13.06
C GLU A 81 -1.51 -7.59 11.65
N ALA A 82 -0.50 -7.87 10.86
CA ALA A 82 -0.64 -8.40 9.50
C ALA A 82 0.32 -9.58 9.31
N ARG A 83 -0.17 -10.65 8.69
CA ARG A 83 0.63 -11.86 8.42
C ARG A 83 0.29 -12.41 7.05
N VAL A 84 1.33 -12.77 6.31
CA VAL A 84 1.18 -13.45 5.01
C VAL A 84 2.13 -14.63 4.92
N THR A 85 1.73 -15.60 4.12
CA THR A 85 2.56 -16.75 3.76
C THR A 85 2.44 -16.98 2.27
N ARG A 86 3.50 -17.52 1.67
CA ARG A 86 3.51 -17.89 0.25
C ARG A 86 4.34 -19.13 0.03
N ALA A 87 3.85 -20.01 -0.83
CA ALA A 87 4.57 -21.22 -1.22
C ALA A 87 4.89 -21.16 -2.72
N LEU A 88 6.10 -21.58 -3.08
CA LEU A 88 6.54 -21.73 -4.47
C LEU A 88 7.36 -23.02 -4.59
N THR A 89 7.16 -23.78 -5.67
CA THR A 89 8.00 -24.95 -5.94
C THR A 89 9.46 -24.53 -6.09
N ASP A 90 10.35 -25.23 -5.38
CA ASP A 90 11.79 -24.98 -5.42
C ASP A 90 12.34 -25.35 -6.80
N PRO A 91 13.02 -24.44 -7.51
CA PRO A 91 13.55 -24.74 -8.83
C PRO A 91 14.80 -25.64 -8.75
N ASP A 92 14.67 -26.88 -9.25
CA ASP A 92 15.80 -27.82 -9.41
C ASP A 92 16.74 -27.47 -10.58
N ARG A 93 17.11 -26.19 -10.72
CA ARG A 93 17.88 -25.66 -11.86
C ARG A 93 19.10 -24.83 -11.45
N GLY A 94 19.57 -25.01 -10.21
CA GLY A 94 20.79 -24.38 -9.70
C GLY A 94 20.62 -22.94 -9.18
N PRO A 95 21.73 -22.28 -8.79
CA PRO A 95 21.69 -21.08 -7.94
C PRO A 95 20.97 -19.87 -8.53
N HIS A 96 21.09 -19.64 -9.84
CA HIS A 96 20.40 -18.52 -10.50
C HIS A 96 18.88 -18.70 -10.51
N ALA A 97 18.41 -19.92 -10.74
CA ALA A 97 16.98 -20.22 -10.71
C ALA A 97 16.44 -20.07 -9.28
N LEU A 98 17.20 -20.53 -8.28
CA LEU A 98 16.86 -20.36 -6.87
C LEU A 98 16.74 -18.87 -6.50
N GLN A 99 17.72 -18.04 -6.87
CA GLN A 99 17.65 -16.59 -6.59
C GLN A 99 16.42 -15.92 -7.22
N ALA A 100 16.07 -16.29 -8.45
CA ALA A 100 14.85 -15.79 -9.10
C ALA A 100 13.59 -16.24 -8.34
N ALA A 101 13.52 -17.51 -7.92
CA ALA A 101 12.40 -18.02 -7.14
C ALA A 101 12.29 -17.39 -5.73
N LEU A 102 13.41 -17.14 -5.05
CA LEU A 102 13.43 -16.41 -3.78
C LEU A 102 12.93 -14.97 -3.94
N TYR A 103 13.32 -14.32 -5.04
CA TYR A 103 12.81 -13.00 -5.38
C TYR A 103 11.29 -13.04 -5.66
N ASP A 104 10.81 -14.02 -6.42
CA ASP A 104 9.38 -14.17 -6.73
C ASP A 104 8.54 -14.43 -5.47
N VAL A 105 9.03 -15.28 -4.56
CA VAL A 105 8.40 -15.49 -3.24
C VAL A 105 8.37 -14.18 -2.46
N THR A 106 9.49 -13.46 -2.39
CA THR A 106 9.59 -12.18 -1.67
C THR A 106 8.61 -11.16 -2.24
N LYS A 107 8.64 -10.92 -3.55
CA LYS A 107 7.76 -9.99 -4.26
C LYS A 107 6.29 -10.36 -4.07
N GLY A 108 5.98 -11.65 -4.15
CA GLY A 108 4.64 -12.15 -3.90
C GLY A 108 4.14 -11.83 -2.49
N MET A 109 4.94 -12.16 -1.48
CA MET A 109 4.60 -11.83 -0.09
C MET A 109 4.49 -10.32 0.14
N MET A 110 5.31 -9.49 -0.49
CA MET A 110 5.20 -8.03 -0.39
C MET A 110 3.87 -7.51 -0.94
N ASN A 111 3.44 -8.02 -2.09
CA ASN A 111 2.14 -7.66 -2.67
C ASN A 111 0.98 -8.07 -1.74
N ASP A 112 1.06 -9.27 -1.18
CA ASP A 112 0.02 -9.80 -0.28
C ASP A 112 0.01 -9.01 1.05
N MET A 113 1.19 -8.70 1.60
CA MET A 113 1.35 -7.94 2.85
C MET A 113 0.84 -6.52 2.73
N ASN A 114 1.03 -5.89 1.56
CA ASN A 114 0.53 -4.54 1.30
C ASN A 114 -1.00 -4.44 1.51
N VAL A 115 -1.74 -5.42 0.98
CA VAL A 115 -3.20 -5.50 1.08
C VAL A 115 -3.63 -5.84 2.50
N GLU A 116 -3.01 -6.86 3.10
CA GLU A 116 -3.33 -7.31 4.46
C GLU A 116 -3.08 -6.20 5.48
N LEU A 117 -1.91 -5.55 5.42
CA LEU A 117 -1.57 -4.45 6.32
C LEU A 117 -2.54 -3.29 6.19
N GLU A 118 -2.91 -2.91 4.96
CA GLU A 118 -3.88 -1.83 4.76
C GLU A 118 -5.23 -2.17 5.36
N TYR A 119 -5.73 -3.40 5.13
CA TYR A 119 -6.96 -3.87 5.73
C TYR A 119 -6.88 -3.81 7.27
N GLN A 120 -5.82 -4.36 7.85
CA GLN A 120 -5.68 -4.47 9.30
C GLN A 120 -5.53 -3.11 9.98
N VAL A 121 -4.78 -2.19 9.37
CA VAL A 121 -4.64 -0.82 9.85
C VAL A 121 -5.99 -0.08 9.75
N ARG A 122 -6.69 -0.16 8.60
CA ARG A 122 -8.01 0.48 8.45
C ARG A 122 -9.06 -0.09 9.39
N HIS A 123 -9.02 -1.39 9.64
CA HIS A 123 -10.00 -2.06 10.49
C HIS A 123 -9.75 -1.80 11.97
N SER A 124 -8.49 -1.95 12.42
CA SER A 124 -8.14 -1.93 13.85
C SER A 124 -7.76 -0.55 14.38
N LEU A 125 -7.32 0.36 13.50
CA LEU A 125 -6.85 1.70 13.86
C LEU A 125 -7.70 2.81 13.22
N LYS A 126 -8.94 2.53 12.82
CA LYS A 126 -9.82 3.48 12.11
C LYS A 126 -9.90 4.88 12.76
N ASP A 127 -9.97 4.93 14.09
CA ASP A 127 -10.13 6.17 14.85
C ASP A 127 -8.80 6.96 14.96
N TRP A 128 -7.68 6.33 14.59
CA TRP A 128 -6.33 6.91 14.56
C TRP A 128 -5.87 7.32 13.16
N LEU A 129 -6.61 6.92 12.12
CA LEU A 129 -6.29 7.28 10.75
C LEU A 129 -6.79 8.69 10.43
N GLN A 130 -5.86 9.56 10.05
CA GLN A 130 -6.22 10.81 9.40
C GLN A 130 -6.52 10.51 7.94
N ASP A 131 -7.71 10.89 7.49
CA ASP A 131 -8.08 10.75 6.09
C ASP A 131 -7.22 11.71 5.25
N THR A 132 -6.16 11.17 4.67
CA THR A 132 -5.19 11.94 3.86
C THR A 132 -5.78 12.34 2.50
N SER A 133 -7.01 11.92 2.20
CA SER A 133 -7.71 12.20 0.95
C SER A 133 -8.09 13.67 0.73
N MET A 134 -7.95 14.56 1.73
CA MET A 134 -8.18 16.00 1.57
C MET A 134 -6.91 16.88 1.62
N THR A 135 -5.74 16.31 1.92
CA THR A 135 -4.48 17.04 1.82
C THR A 135 -3.81 16.65 0.52
N SER A 136 -4.27 17.25 -0.59
CA SER A 136 -3.43 17.32 -1.78
C SER A 136 -2.08 17.87 -1.34
N VAL A 137 -1.02 17.07 -1.41
CA VAL A 137 0.34 17.57 -1.26
C VAL A 137 0.47 18.67 -2.31
N PRO A 138 0.63 19.96 -1.95
CA PRO A 138 0.91 20.99 -2.93
C PRO A 138 2.38 20.84 -3.30
N GLY A 139 2.65 19.87 -4.16
CA GLY A 139 3.93 19.60 -4.78
C GLY A 139 3.63 19.30 -6.23
N ALA A 140 3.60 20.35 -7.03
CA ALA A 140 3.47 20.25 -8.48
C ALA A 140 4.39 19.14 -9.00
N VAL A 141 3.82 18.22 -9.78
CA VAL A 141 4.58 17.42 -10.74
C VAL A 141 5.54 18.35 -11.49
N GLN A 142 6.83 18.28 -11.17
CA GLN A 142 7.85 18.93 -11.99
C GLN A 142 7.92 18.12 -13.26
N GLN A 143 7.24 18.63 -14.30
CA GLN A 143 7.42 18.13 -15.65
C GLN A 143 8.88 18.40 -16.03
N GLN A 144 9.71 17.37 -15.99
CA GLN A 144 11.04 17.43 -16.58
C GLN A 144 10.85 17.47 -18.10
N THR A 145 10.91 18.67 -18.67
CA THR A 145 10.91 18.84 -20.12
C THR A 145 12.18 18.20 -20.68
N LEU A 146 12.06 17.05 -21.35
CA LEU A 146 13.14 16.51 -22.16
C LEU A 146 13.45 17.53 -23.26
N GLN A 147 14.57 18.25 -23.10
CA GLN A 147 15.09 19.08 -24.18
C GLN A 147 15.41 18.18 -25.37
N ALA A 148 14.72 18.43 -26.48
CA ALA A 148 15.02 17.79 -27.75
C ALA A 148 16.46 18.14 -28.19
N PRO A 149 17.20 17.19 -28.79
CA PRO A 149 18.54 17.46 -29.31
C PRO A 149 18.52 18.60 -30.36
N PRO A 150 19.60 19.40 -30.46
CA PRO A 150 19.62 20.57 -31.32
C PRO A 150 19.51 20.17 -32.79
N GLY A 151 18.45 20.63 -33.47
CA GLY A 151 18.31 20.48 -34.93
C GLY A 151 16.88 20.30 -35.47
N VAL A 152 15.88 20.04 -34.63
CA VAL A 152 14.48 19.92 -35.09
C VAL A 152 13.73 21.24 -34.94
N LYS A 153 13.37 21.86 -36.08
CA LYS A 153 12.42 22.97 -36.12
C LYS A 153 11.01 22.40 -35.88
N THR A 154 10.47 22.62 -34.68
CA THR A 154 9.06 22.36 -34.38
C THR A 154 8.18 23.45 -35.00
N ALA A 155 7.18 23.04 -35.78
CA ALA A 155 6.10 23.90 -36.26
C ALA A 155 5.19 24.32 -35.09
N PRO A 156 4.53 25.50 -35.13
CA PRO A 156 3.68 25.95 -34.02
C PRO A 156 2.44 25.06 -33.89
N LEU A 157 2.15 24.62 -32.67
CA LEU A 157 0.90 23.97 -32.27
C LEU A 157 -0.16 25.07 -31.93
N PRO A 158 -1.47 24.86 -32.15
CA PRO A 158 -2.48 25.89 -32.02
C PRO A 158 -2.67 26.38 -30.59
N GLU A 159 -3.04 27.66 -30.45
CA GLU A 159 -3.36 28.30 -29.16
C GLU A 159 -4.59 27.67 -28.48
N PRO A 160 -4.67 27.68 -27.13
CA PRO A 160 -5.81 27.17 -26.39
C PRO A 160 -7.03 28.09 -26.57
N VAL A 161 -8.17 27.51 -26.97
CA VAL A 161 -9.45 28.22 -27.01
C VAL A 161 -9.92 28.50 -25.58
N ALA A 162 -10.16 29.77 -25.27
CA ALA A 162 -10.70 30.22 -23.98
C ALA A 162 -12.12 29.67 -23.73
N PRO A 163 -12.51 29.40 -22.46
CA PRO A 163 -13.84 28.91 -22.14
C PRO A 163 -14.90 29.99 -22.40
N ALA A 164 -15.90 29.63 -23.22
CA ALA A 164 -17.05 30.46 -23.50
C ALA A 164 -17.93 30.64 -22.26
N THR A 165 -18.30 31.88 -21.97
CA THR A 165 -19.30 32.28 -20.97
C THR A 165 -20.70 31.93 -21.48
N PRO A 166 -21.53 31.15 -20.76
CA PRO A 166 -22.92 30.95 -21.17
C PRO A 166 -23.78 32.17 -20.79
N GLY A 167 -24.21 32.92 -21.79
CA GLY A 167 -25.31 33.88 -21.69
C GLY A 167 -26.67 33.18 -21.53
N SER A 168 -27.54 33.81 -20.75
CA SER A 168 -28.90 33.37 -20.41
C SER A 168 -29.89 33.55 -21.57
N THR A 169 -30.77 32.56 -21.85
CA THR A 169 -32.25 32.72 -22.04
C THR A 169 -32.96 31.42 -22.47
N ALA A 170 -33.88 30.98 -21.59
CA ALA A 170 -35.17 30.30 -21.74
C ALA A 170 -35.46 29.25 -22.83
N ALA A 171 -35.87 28.04 -22.41
CA ALA A 171 -37.25 27.51 -22.50
C ALA A 171 -37.32 26.03 -22.03
N GLY A 172 -38.32 25.66 -21.22
CA GLY A 172 -38.52 24.31 -20.63
C GLY A 172 -38.95 23.21 -21.62
N PRO A 173 -39.30 21.97 -21.19
CA PRO A 173 -40.02 21.65 -19.95
C PRO A 173 -39.40 20.59 -19.01
N SER A 174 -39.92 20.64 -17.78
CA SER A 174 -39.95 19.78 -16.58
C SER A 174 -39.22 18.42 -16.52
N PRO A 175 -38.61 18.09 -15.35
CA PRO A 175 -38.02 16.77 -15.10
C PRO A 175 -39.08 15.72 -14.71
N THR A 176 -39.02 14.54 -15.33
CA THR A 176 -39.64 13.33 -14.81
C THR A 176 -38.83 12.83 -13.62
N THR A 177 -39.43 12.88 -12.44
CA THR A 177 -38.94 12.25 -11.20
C THR A 177 -39.00 10.73 -11.33
N LEU A 178 -37.84 10.06 -11.25
CA LEU A 178 -37.76 8.62 -11.08
C LEU A 178 -37.85 8.32 -9.57
N SER A 179 -38.98 7.77 -9.14
CA SER A 179 -39.22 7.31 -7.77
C SER A 179 -38.31 6.14 -7.36
N PRO A 180 -37.89 6.03 -6.09
CA PRO A 180 -37.25 4.82 -5.57
C PRO A 180 -38.28 3.70 -5.36
N PRO A 181 -37.91 2.41 -5.57
CA PRO A 181 -38.77 1.29 -5.22
C PRO A 181 -38.85 1.13 -3.69
N SER A 182 -40.09 1.02 -3.19
CA SER A 182 -40.40 0.64 -1.81
C SER A 182 -40.13 -0.84 -1.61
N GLY A 183 -39.14 -1.19 -0.78
CA GLY A 183 -38.91 -2.54 -0.28
C GLY A 183 -39.19 -2.60 1.22
N VAL A 184 -40.33 -3.17 1.61
CA VAL A 184 -40.72 -3.39 3.00
C VAL A 184 -40.22 -4.77 3.40
N LEU A 185 -39.28 -4.86 4.35
CA LEU A 185 -38.92 -6.13 5.01
C LEU A 185 -39.25 -6.01 6.50
N THR A 186 -40.39 -6.58 6.88
CA THR A 186 -40.83 -6.72 8.27
C THR A 186 -40.13 -7.92 8.91
N LEU A 187 -39.51 -7.74 10.08
CA LEU A 187 -39.06 -8.84 10.94
C LEU A 187 -39.85 -8.81 12.26
N PRO A 188 -40.48 -9.92 12.70
CA PRO A 188 -41.29 -9.95 13.91
C PRO A 188 -40.44 -9.98 15.19
N LYS A 189 -41.01 -9.38 16.23
CA LYS A 189 -40.49 -9.29 17.60
C LYS A 189 -40.59 -10.66 18.30
N ARG A 190 -39.50 -11.12 18.91
CA ARG A 190 -39.51 -12.05 20.05
C ARG A 190 -38.53 -11.54 21.09
#